data_AF-A0AA92DGW7-F1
#
_entry.id   AF-A0AA92DGW7-F1
#
_cell.length_a   1.000
_cell.length_b   1.000
_cell.length_c   1.000
_cell.angle_alpha   90.00
_cell.angle_beta   90.00
_cell.angle_gamma   90.00
#
_symmetry.space_group_name_H-M   'P 1'
#
loop_
_entity.id
_entity.type
_entity.pdbx_description
1 polymer ?
#
loop_
_entity_poly.entity_id
_entity_poly.type
_entity_poly.pdbx_seq_one_letter_code
_entity_poly.pdbx_strand_id
1 'polypeptide(L)'
;MGRAIPAVHTKDGLRAVRQGKPITPASVERYLGSKFGEDLEEVRQAMTGLAHSLPAADLARQAFRLYEVFRPEVKADTAGWGAEGGLDLAKLASAARP
;
A
#
# COMPACT_ATOMS: atom_id res chain seq x y z
N MET A 1 -12.00 -8.14 -7.07
CA MET A 1 -12.89 -7.12 -6.44
C MET A 1 -14.09 -7.82 -5.80
N GLY A 2 -14.72 -7.23 -4.77
CA GLY A 2 -15.99 -7.74 -4.21
C GLY A 2 -15.97 -8.18 -2.73
N ARG A 3 -14.80 -8.13 -2.06
CA ARG A 3 -14.72 -8.41 -0.62
C ARG A 3 -14.90 -7.11 0.17
N ALA A 4 -15.94 -7.04 1.00
CA ALA A 4 -16.09 -5.96 1.98
C ALA A 4 -15.05 -6.12 3.10
N ILE A 5 -14.35 -5.03 3.43
CA ILE A 5 -13.43 -4.97 4.56
C ILE A 5 -14.10 -4.14 5.65
N PRO A 6 -14.45 -4.72 6.81
CA PRO A 6 -15.04 -3.96 7.89
C PRO A 6 -14.04 -2.93 8.42
N ALA A 7 -14.51 -1.72 8.70
CA ALA A 7 -13.72 -0.64 9.27
C ALA A 7 -14.53 0.11 10.33
N VAL A 8 -13.84 0.68 11.32
CA VAL A 8 -14.44 1.47 12.40
C VAL A 8 -13.66 2.77 12.60
N HIS A 9 -14.36 3.80 13.06
CA HIS A 9 -13.72 5.03 13.52
C HIS A 9 -13.11 4.79 14.91
N THR A 10 -11.85 5.17 15.08
CA THR A 10 -11.20 5.29 16.39
C THR A 10 -10.84 6.75 16.65
N LYS A 11 -10.37 7.05 17.85
CA LYS A 11 -9.81 8.37 18.18
C LYS A 11 -8.65 8.79 17.27
N ASP A 12 -7.97 7.82 16.64
CA ASP A 12 -6.80 8.00 15.78
C ASP A 12 -7.16 7.86 14.29
N GLY A 13 -8.45 7.92 13.94
CA GLY A 13 -8.96 7.82 12.58
C GLY A 13 -9.55 6.46 12.20
N LEU A 14 -9.76 6.24 10.90
CA LEU A 14 -10.38 5.02 10.38
C LEU A 14 -9.42 3.82 10.48
N ARG A 15 -9.90 2.68 10.97
CA ARG A 15 -9.14 1.44 11.08
C ARG A 15 -9.92 0.26 10.52
N ALA A 16 -9.26 -0.59 9.75
CA ALA A 16 -9.80 -1.88 9.35
C ALA A 16 -9.92 -2.81 10.57
N VAL A 17 -10.92 -3.70 10.56
CA VAL A 17 -11.20 -4.67 11.62
C VAL A 17 -10.75 -6.06 11.18
N ARG A 18 -9.96 -6.72 12.03
CA ARG A 18 -9.52 -8.11 11.85
C ARG A 18 -9.90 -8.90 13.10
N GLN A 19 -10.62 -10.01 12.94
CA GLN A 19 -11.07 -10.87 14.06
C GLN A 19 -11.81 -10.07 15.16
N GLY A 20 -12.68 -9.15 14.76
CA GLY A 20 -13.48 -8.34 15.69
C GLY A 20 -12.73 -7.20 16.40
N LYS A 21 -11.44 -6.98 16.09
CA LYS A 21 -10.64 -5.90 16.71
C LYS A 21 -10.10 -4.94 15.65
N PRO A 22 -10.06 -3.61 15.91
CA PRO A 22 -9.38 -2.66 15.05
C PRO A 22 -7.89 -2.99 14.96
N ILE A 23 -7.32 -2.92 13.76
CA ILE A 23 -5.88 -3.10 13.55
C ILE A 23 -5.12 -1.96 14.24
N THR A 24 -4.08 -2.29 15.00
CA THR A 24 -3.25 -1.30 15.72
C THR A 24 -2.13 -0.76 14.82
N PRO A 25 -1.78 0.54 14.91
CA PRO A 25 -0.67 1.12 14.13
C PRO A 25 0.64 0.34 14.32
N ALA A 26 1.00 0.02 15.57
CA ALA A 26 2.21 -0.74 15.89
C ALA A 26 2.26 -2.12 15.19
N SER A 27 1.12 -2.79 15.01
CA SER A 27 1.09 -4.08 14.28
C SER A 27 1.36 -3.90 12.78
N VAL A 28 0.92 -2.78 12.21
CA VAL A 28 1.19 -2.43 10.81
C VAL A 28 2.65 -2.05 10.64
N GLU A 29 3.20 -1.22 11.53
CA GLU A 29 4.62 -0.84 11.51
C GLU A 29 5.54 -2.07 11.60
N ARG A 30 5.26 -3.00 12.53
CA ARG A 30 6.01 -4.26 12.64
C ARG A 30 5.89 -5.10 11.37
N TYR A 31 4.70 -5.17 10.76
CA TYR A 31 4.50 -5.91 9.53
C TYR A 31 5.30 -5.31 8.37
N LEU A 32 5.23 -3.99 8.18
CA LEU A 32 5.99 -3.29 7.15
C LEU A 32 7.49 -3.41 7.37
N GLY A 33 7.97 -3.26 8.61
CA GLY A 33 9.38 -3.48 8.96
C GLY A 33 9.84 -4.91 8.68
N SER A 34 9.00 -5.91 8.92
CA SER A 34 9.31 -7.30 8.55
C SER A 34 9.34 -7.54 7.04
N LYS A 35 8.65 -6.72 6.24
CA LYS A 35 8.56 -6.90 4.77
C LYS A 35 9.62 -6.12 4.00
N PHE A 36 9.95 -4.93 4.46
CA PHE A 36 10.90 -4.05 3.80
C PHE A 36 12.25 -3.98 4.51
N GLY A 37 12.35 -4.39 5.76
CA GLY A 37 13.62 -4.38 6.50
C GLY A 37 14.23 -2.98 6.54
N GLU A 38 15.50 -2.88 6.14
CA GLU A 38 16.26 -1.63 6.08
C GLU A 38 15.72 -0.68 5.00
N ASP A 39 15.06 -1.21 3.97
CA ASP A 39 14.50 -0.42 2.84
C ASP A 39 13.18 0.27 3.19
N LEU A 40 12.60 0.01 4.39
CA LEU A 40 11.30 0.57 4.77
C LEU A 40 11.27 2.09 4.67
N GLU A 41 12.35 2.74 5.07
CA GLU A 41 12.46 4.19 5.04
C GLU A 41 12.41 4.73 3.61
N GLU A 42 13.19 4.14 2.71
CA GLU A 42 13.27 4.53 1.30
C GLU A 42 11.92 4.32 0.60
N VAL A 43 11.29 3.16 0.82
CA VAL A 43 9.96 2.84 0.29
C VAL A 43 8.92 3.85 0.76
N ARG A 44 8.94 4.22 2.05
CA ARG A 44 8.01 5.21 2.62
C ARG A 44 8.19 6.58 1.97
N GLN A 45 9.44 7.02 1.77
CA GLN A 45 9.74 8.29 1.10
C GLN A 45 9.24 8.29 -0.34
N ALA A 46 9.50 7.22 -1.09
CA ALA A 46 9.05 7.07 -2.47
C ALA A 46 7.50 7.12 -2.58
N MET A 47 6.79 6.35 -1.76
CA MET A 47 5.31 6.35 -1.74
C MET A 47 4.73 7.69 -1.34
N THR A 48 5.34 8.37 -0.35
CA THR A 48 4.91 9.71 0.08
C THR A 48 5.14 10.75 -1.01
N GLY A 49 6.27 10.68 -1.72
CA GLY A 49 6.57 11.53 -2.86
C GLY A 49 5.54 11.39 -3.98
N LEU A 50 5.18 10.15 -4.33
CA LEU A 50 4.10 9.88 -5.30
C LEU A 50 2.74 10.40 -4.83
N ALA A 51 2.40 10.22 -3.56
CA ALA A 51 1.13 10.72 -3.04
C ALA A 51 1.05 12.25 -3.07
N HIS A 52 2.17 12.95 -2.86
CA HIS A 52 2.27 14.40 -2.91
C HIS A 52 2.41 14.97 -4.33
N SER A 53 2.70 14.15 -5.34
CA SER A 53 2.82 14.62 -6.73
C SER A 53 1.47 14.90 -7.38
N LEU A 54 0.35 14.54 -6.74
CA LEU A 54 -1.00 14.72 -7.26
C LEU A 54 -1.93 15.38 -6.23
N PRO A 55 -2.88 16.21 -6.66
CA PRO A 55 -3.99 16.63 -5.80
C PRO A 55 -4.76 15.41 -5.26
N ALA A 56 -5.25 15.49 -4.02
CA ALA A 56 -5.93 14.37 -3.36
C ALA A 56 -7.11 13.78 -4.17
N ALA A 57 -7.87 14.63 -4.88
CA ALA A 57 -8.96 14.19 -5.74
C ALA A 57 -8.49 13.41 -6.97
N ASP A 58 -7.34 13.79 -7.54
CA ASP A 58 -6.75 13.11 -8.69
C ASP A 58 -6.09 11.80 -8.27
N LEU A 59 -5.43 11.80 -7.10
CA LEU A 59 -4.92 10.58 -6.48
C LEU A 59 -6.06 9.59 -6.23
N ALA A 60 -7.17 10.02 -5.62
CA ALA A 60 -8.32 9.14 -5.38
C ALA A 60 -8.90 8.54 -6.69
N ARG A 61 -8.95 9.33 -7.76
CA ARG A 61 -9.44 8.89 -9.07
C ARG A 61 -8.49 7.90 -9.76
N GLN A 62 -7.19 8.04 -9.56
CA GLN A 62 -6.16 7.33 -10.33
C GLN A 62 -5.38 6.30 -9.52
N ALA A 63 -5.60 6.19 -8.20
CA ALA A 63 -4.83 5.35 -7.27
C ALA A 63 -4.69 3.91 -7.75
N PHE A 64 -5.77 3.31 -8.27
CA PHE A 64 -5.72 1.95 -8.78
C PHE A 64 -4.80 1.83 -10.00
N ARG A 65 -4.87 2.76 -10.96
CA ARG A 65 -3.98 2.76 -12.13
C ARG A 65 -2.52 2.97 -11.73
N LEU A 66 -2.25 3.88 -10.78
CA LEU A 66 -0.89 4.09 -10.27
C LEU A 66 -0.36 2.80 -9.62
N TYR A 67 -1.17 2.17 -8.77
CA TYR A 67 -0.84 0.88 -8.16
C TYR A 67 -0.54 -0.18 -9.22
N GLU A 68 -1.28 -0.25 -10.32
CA GLU A 68 -1.01 -1.22 -11.38
C GLU A 68 0.36 -1.05 -12.06
N VAL A 69 0.92 0.16 -12.08
CA VAL A 69 2.24 0.42 -12.68
C VAL A 69 3.38 -0.14 -11.82
N PHE A 70 3.30 0.05 -10.49
CA PHE A 70 4.39 -0.31 -9.58
C PHE A 70 4.13 -1.59 -8.77
N ARG A 71 2.93 -2.19 -8.85
CA ARG A 71 2.64 -3.42 -8.12
C ARG A 71 3.64 -4.52 -8.51
N PRO A 72 4.13 -5.31 -7.55
CA PRO A 72 4.98 -6.46 -7.86
C PRO A 72 4.32 -7.41 -8.85
N GLU A 73 5.13 -7.99 -9.73
CA GLU A 73 4.67 -9.02 -10.65
C GLU A 73 4.28 -10.28 -9.87
N VAL A 74 3.10 -10.81 -10.17
CA VAL A 74 2.63 -12.08 -9.61
C VAL A 74 3.02 -13.18 -10.59
N LYS A 75 3.82 -14.16 -10.14
CA LYS A 75 4.17 -15.33 -10.97
C LYS A 75 2.89 -16.06 -11.39
N ALA A 76 2.82 -16.47 -12.66
CA ALA A 76 1.62 -17.07 -13.27
C ALA A 76 1.04 -18.27 -12.49
N ASP A 77 1.90 -19.04 -11.82
CA ASP A 77 1.48 -20.25 -11.07
C ASP A 77 1.11 -19.98 -9.60
N THR A 78 1.07 -18.71 -9.16
CA THR A 78 0.71 -18.36 -7.78
C THR A 78 -0.77 -18.03 -7.68
N ALA A 79 -1.58 -19.03 -7.32
CA ALA A 79 -2.99 -18.81 -7.00
C ALA A 79 -3.13 -18.14 -5.63
N GLY A 80 -3.85 -17.01 -5.57
CA GLY A 80 -4.22 -16.34 -4.32
C GLY A 80 -3.87 -14.86 -4.27
N TRP A 81 -4.25 -14.23 -3.16
CA TRP A 81 -3.92 -12.83 -2.86
C TRP A 81 -2.79 -12.78 -1.82
N GLY A 82 -1.86 -11.84 -1.96
CA GLY A 82 -0.82 -11.61 -0.95
C GLY A 82 0.45 -12.44 -1.12
N ALA A 83 0.73 -12.90 -2.33
CA ALA A 83 2.05 -13.41 -2.67
C ALA A 83 3.10 -12.30 -2.50
N GLU A 84 4.26 -12.67 -1.97
CA GLU A 84 5.38 -11.74 -1.84
C GLU A 84 6.03 -11.49 -3.21
N GLY A 85 6.44 -10.25 -3.45
CA GLY A 85 7.14 -9.85 -4.66
C GLY A 85 7.98 -8.60 -4.42
N GLY A 86 9.00 -8.41 -5.26
CA GLY A 86 9.87 -7.25 -5.19
C GLY A 86 9.15 -5.97 -5.61
N LEU A 87 9.26 -4.93 -4.79
CA LEU A 87 8.78 -3.58 -5.13
C LEU A 87 9.92 -2.83 -5.83
N ASP A 88 9.69 -2.44 -7.08
CA ASP A 88 10.65 -1.67 -7.86
C ASP A 88 10.38 -0.16 -7.69
N LEU A 89 11.28 0.53 -6.99
CA LEU A 89 11.16 1.97 -6.74
C LEU A 89 11.31 2.81 -8.01
N ALA A 90 11.98 2.31 -9.05
CA ALA A 90 12.05 3.00 -10.34
C ALA A 90 10.69 2.97 -11.05
N LYS A 91 9.93 1.86 -10.95
CA LYS A 91 8.54 1.80 -11.45
C LYS A 91 7.66 2.80 -10.68
N LEU A 92 7.82 2.90 -9.36
CA LEU A 92 7.09 3.87 -8.54
C LEU A 92 7.40 5.31 -8.95
N ALA A 93 8.68 5.67 -9.10
CA ALA A 93 9.09 6.99 -9.57
C ALA A 93 8.54 7.31 -10.96
N SER A 94 8.49 6.32 -11.87
CA SER A 94 7.94 6.50 -13.21
C SER A 94 6.42 6.73 -13.24
N ALA A 95 5.70 6.30 -12.19
CA ALA A 95 4.26 6.52 -12.03
C ALA A 95 3.95 7.95 -11.56
N ALA A 96 4.92 8.64 -10.94
CA ALA A 96 4.79 9.99 -10.37
C ALA A 96 4.82 11.13 -11.41
N ARG A 97 4.53 10.84 -12.69
CA ARG A 97 4.72 11.83 -13.77
C ARG A 97 3.88 13.10 -13.57
N PRO A 98 4.46 14.28 -13.88
CA PRO A 98 3.84 15.60 -13.74
C PRO A 98 2.65 15.80 -14.69
#